data_AF-A0A346AEM1-F1
#
_entry.id   AF-A0A346AEM1-F1
#
_cell.length_a   1.000
_cell.length_b   1.000
_cell.length_c   1.000
_cell.angle_alpha   90.00
_cell.angle_beta   90.00
_cell.angle_gamma   90.00
#
_symmetry.space_group_name_H-M   'P 1'
#
loop_
_entity.id
_entity.type
_entity.pdbx_description
1 polymer ?
#
loop_
_entity_poly.entity_id
_entity_poly.type
_entity_poly.pdbx_seq_one_letter_code
_entity_poly.pdbx_strand_id
1 'polypeptide(L)'
;MDAAVNYATELTGDADSWHLALVAAGARAEFDAGTAPLRARPDDLIAPRDGIAESPAPEPEHLLSGSCETAGLVRRSALSWLNGRLDVALRLAGEALDAECDKGHEFCGLAGFWYVALLTKAREFDAGWRTLNSLRADASESPRVAATSQVIGGELLFATGRVDEGLAEVTAGLQLAERYGVRSLLPSGYVVMALGALRRADMRTCLHYLDKLSGEALLGYFGQAAGAWVTALAAEARGGADNAAGLIAGIVTNPLVLRQLLVSEPAAASWLVRVCGKLGAHDLAETAARAACAAAAEHPRFSVVRASASHAAGLLAGDLAMVSEAANLYPDQWCMASAQEDMADLLAGLPGERENVIRLFESALASYTAVGATRDASRVVNKLRDSGVRRGAIRAVEREGLSPYGLTNTEFAVAELASQGHTNNEVGRQLFISRHTVAFHLKKVYQKMSVTSRVELAASWKRTVPQPPDAHERDTRDA
;
A
#
# COMPACT_ATOMS: atom_id res chain seq x y z
N MET A 1 -10.29 -9.24 26.71
CA MET A 1 -9.94 -8.14 25.79
C MET A 1 -9.87 -6.81 26.53
N ASP A 2 -10.84 -6.47 27.38
CA ASP A 2 -10.83 -5.21 28.14
C ASP A 2 -9.61 -5.06 29.08
N ALA A 3 -9.13 -6.15 29.70
CA ALA A 3 -7.92 -6.11 30.51
C ALA A 3 -6.62 -5.85 29.71
N ALA A 4 -6.57 -6.24 28.42
CA ALA A 4 -5.40 -6.01 27.56
C ALA A 4 -5.40 -4.59 26.96
N VAL A 5 -6.59 -4.04 26.67
CA VAL A 5 -6.78 -2.63 26.27
C VAL A 5 -6.44 -1.71 27.45
N ASN A 6 -6.87 -2.05 28.67
CA ASN A 6 -6.54 -1.28 29.87
C ASN A 6 -5.03 -1.32 30.18
N TYR A 7 -4.38 -2.48 30.07
CA TYR A 7 -2.94 -2.61 30.32
C TYR A 7 -2.07 -1.85 29.29
N ALA A 8 -2.49 -1.75 28.03
CA ALA A 8 -1.80 -0.97 27.00
C ALA A 8 -1.95 0.56 27.18
N THR A 9 -3.06 0.98 27.80
CA THR A 9 -3.39 2.40 28.01
C THR A 9 -2.77 2.95 29.31
N GLU A 10 -2.66 2.12 30.36
CA GLU A 10 -2.05 2.48 31.65
C GLU A 10 -0.53 2.63 31.62
N LEU A 11 0.18 1.95 30.71
CA LEU A 11 1.65 1.93 30.69
C LEU A 11 2.31 3.06 29.89
N THR A 12 1.58 3.77 29.03
CA THR A 12 2.26 4.62 28.04
C THR A 12 2.16 6.10 28.30
N GLY A 13 1.00 6.71 28.59
CA GLY A 13 0.91 8.19 28.61
C GLY A 13 1.50 8.85 27.34
N ASP A 14 1.66 8.05 26.28
CA ASP A 14 2.53 8.33 25.14
C ASP A 14 1.65 8.53 23.91
N ALA A 15 1.94 9.60 23.19
CA ALA A 15 1.18 10.04 22.02
C ALA A 15 1.21 9.02 20.87
N ASP A 16 2.05 7.99 20.95
CA ASP A 16 2.25 6.95 19.93
C ASP A 16 1.26 5.76 20.02
N SER A 17 0.37 5.73 21.02
CA SER A 17 -0.56 4.61 21.28
C SER A 17 -1.89 4.64 20.51
N TRP A 18 -2.13 5.66 19.68
CA TRP A 18 -3.43 5.85 18.98
C TRP A 18 -3.74 4.76 17.94
N HIS A 19 -2.73 4.13 17.34
CA HIS A 19 -2.93 3.00 16.43
C HIS A 19 -3.52 1.77 17.13
N LEU A 20 -3.09 1.49 18.36
CA LEU A 20 -3.64 0.41 19.18
C LEU A 20 -5.10 0.70 19.55
N ALA A 21 -5.44 1.96 19.82
CA ALA A 21 -6.83 2.38 20.06
C ALA A 21 -7.70 2.30 18.79
N LEU A 22 -7.15 2.56 17.59
CA LEU A 22 -7.86 2.40 16.31
C LEU A 22 -8.07 0.94 15.91
N VAL A 23 -7.06 0.08 16.13
CA VAL A 23 -7.16 -1.37 15.93
C VAL A 23 -8.17 -1.97 16.92
N ALA A 24 -8.13 -1.54 18.19
CA ALA A 24 -9.10 -1.95 19.20
C ALA A 24 -10.53 -1.43 18.91
N ALA A 25 -10.68 -0.20 18.41
CA ALA A 25 -11.98 0.35 18.02
C ALA A 25 -12.58 -0.37 16.80
N GLY A 26 -11.74 -0.78 15.84
CA GLY A 26 -12.15 -1.63 14.71
C GLY A 26 -12.65 -3.00 15.16
N ALA A 27 -11.95 -3.64 16.10
CA ALA A 27 -12.36 -4.93 16.68
C ALA A 27 -13.65 -4.83 17.53
N ARG A 28 -13.90 -3.68 18.17
CA ARG A 28 -15.11 -3.46 18.99
C ARG A 28 -16.38 -3.30 18.14
N ALA A 29 -16.25 -2.68 16.97
CA ALA A 29 -17.36 -2.54 16.01
C ALA A 29 -17.82 -3.91 15.44
N GLU A 30 -16.96 -4.92 15.39
CA GLU A 30 -17.32 -6.29 14.99
C GLU A 30 -18.16 -7.02 16.07
N PHE A 31 -17.91 -6.74 17.35
CA PHE A 31 -18.65 -7.37 18.45
C PHE A 31 -20.08 -6.83 18.56
N ASP A 32 -20.26 -5.52 18.35
CA ASP A 32 -21.57 -4.88 18.42
C ASP A 32 -22.43 -5.09 17.15
N ALA A 33 -21.79 -5.36 16.00
CA ALA A 33 -22.49 -5.59 14.73
C ALA A 33 -22.90 -7.06 14.49
N GLY A 34 -22.52 -7.99 15.37
CA GLY A 34 -22.75 -9.41 15.15
C GLY A 34 -22.91 -10.21 16.43
N THR A 35 -24.10 -10.21 17.03
CA THR A 35 -24.71 -11.41 17.65
C THR A 35 -26.16 -11.11 18.06
N ALA A 36 -27.11 -11.52 17.23
CA ALA A 36 -28.44 -11.88 17.74
C ALA A 36 -28.31 -13.24 18.44
N PRO A 37 -28.67 -13.38 19.74
CA PRO A 37 -28.50 -14.65 20.42
C PRO A 37 -29.58 -15.63 19.97
N LEU A 38 -29.14 -16.71 19.30
CA LEU A 38 -29.92 -17.93 19.14
C LEU A 38 -30.28 -18.49 20.52
N ARG A 39 -31.58 -18.68 20.74
CA ARG A 39 -32.16 -19.32 21.93
C ARG A 39 -31.61 -20.74 22.13
N ALA A 40 -31.05 -21.01 23.31
CA ALA A 40 -31.05 -22.33 23.91
C ALA A 40 -31.30 -22.19 25.43
N ARG A 41 -32.14 -23.07 25.97
CA ARG A 41 -32.66 -23.07 27.34
C ARG A 41 -31.69 -23.79 28.32
N PRO A 42 -31.87 -23.54 29.63
CA PRO A 42 -30.86 -23.76 30.66
C PRO A 42 -30.94 -25.19 31.20
N ASP A 43 -29.82 -25.70 31.71
CA ASP A 43 -29.72 -26.57 32.89
C ASP A 43 -28.25 -27.00 33.04
N ASP A 44 -27.50 -26.27 33.86
CA ASP A 44 -26.67 -26.90 34.89
C ASP A 44 -26.25 -25.87 35.93
N LEU A 45 -26.66 -26.19 37.15
CA LEU A 45 -26.60 -25.40 38.37
C LEU A 45 -25.20 -25.46 38.96
N ILE A 46 -24.61 -24.29 39.19
CA ILE A 46 -23.75 -24.07 40.38
C ILE A 46 -24.30 -22.84 41.10
N ALA A 47 -24.78 -23.08 42.32
CA ALA A 47 -25.43 -22.11 43.20
C ALA A 47 -24.47 -20.97 43.66
N PRO A 48 -25.01 -19.79 44.01
CA PRO A 48 -24.22 -18.60 44.32
C PRO A 48 -23.64 -18.65 45.74
N ARG A 49 -22.44 -18.09 45.93
CA ARG A 49 -21.96 -17.66 47.24
C ARG A 49 -22.30 -16.18 47.41
N ASP A 50 -23.15 -15.91 48.40
CA ASP A 50 -23.54 -14.58 48.84
C ASP A 50 -22.34 -13.73 49.30
N GLY A 51 -22.40 -12.43 49.00
CA GLY A 51 -21.87 -11.41 49.90
C GLY A 51 -20.64 -10.63 49.46
N ILE A 52 -20.65 -10.02 48.27
CA ILE A 52 -19.96 -8.74 48.05
C ILE A 52 -20.91 -7.88 47.24
N ALA A 53 -21.31 -6.73 47.79
CA ALA A 53 -22.10 -5.74 47.06
C ALA A 53 -21.33 -5.36 45.78
N GLU A 54 -21.87 -5.74 44.62
CA GLU A 54 -21.42 -5.23 43.32
C GLU A 54 -21.70 -3.72 43.30
N SER A 55 -20.69 -2.94 43.66
CA SER A 55 -20.60 -1.58 43.14
C SER A 55 -20.52 -1.71 41.62
N PRO A 56 -21.34 -0.99 40.84
CA PRO A 56 -21.20 -1.00 39.39
C PRO A 56 -19.74 -0.64 39.08
N ALA A 57 -19.08 -1.50 38.30
CA ALA A 57 -17.75 -1.23 37.78
C ALA A 57 -17.80 0.17 37.14
N PRO A 58 -16.85 1.06 37.46
CA PRO A 58 -16.88 2.41 36.92
C PRO A 58 -16.84 2.31 35.39
N GLU A 59 -17.87 2.84 34.73
CA GLU A 59 -17.83 3.05 33.29
C GLU A 59 -16.55 3.85 32.96
N PRO A 60 -15.84 3.53 31.86
CA PRO A 60 -14.57 4.15 31.53
C PRO A 60 -14.75 5.57 30.95
N GLU A 61 -15.61 6.39 31.55
CA GLU A 61 -15.75 7.81 31.19
C GLU A 61 -14.55 8.65 31.68
N HIS A 62 -13.81 8.18 32.69
CA HIS A 62 -12.70 8.93 33.28
C HIS A 62 -11.32 8.77 32.60
N LEU A 63 -11.16 7.85 31.65
CA LEU A 63 -9.93 7.74 30.82
C LEU A 63 -9.98 8.58 29.53
N LEU A 64 -11.12 9.20 29.25
CA LEU A 64 -11.37 10.07 28.09
C LEU A 64 -11.51 11.56 28.49
N SER A 65 -11.60 11.87 29.78
CA SER A 65 -11.91 13.21 30.30
C SER A 65 -10.70 14.14 30.43
N GLY A 66 -9.83 14.14 29.43
CA GLY A 66 -8.76 15.15 29.28
C GLY A 66 -8.74 15.82 27.91
N SER A 67 -9.71 15.52 27.03
CA SER A 67 -9.53 15.58 25.58
C SER A 67 -9.53 16.99 25.00
N CYS A 68 -8.37 17.46 24.52
CA CYS A 68 -8.25 18.52 23.52
C CYS A 68 -9.27 18.28 22.40
N GLU A 69 -10.09 19.28 22.06
CA GLU A 69 -11.09 19.17 21.00
C GLU A 69 -10.45 18.75 19.67
N THR A 70 -9.33 19.37 19.31
CA THR A 70 -8.51 18.99 18.14
C THR A 70 -8.18 17.50 18.13
N ALA A 71 -7.77 16.93 19.28
CA ALA A 71 -7.43 15.51 19.36
C ALA A 71 -8.67 14.61 19.17
N GLY A 72 -9.83 15.02 19.69
CA GLY A 72 -11.10 14.34 19.47
C GLY A 72 -11.53 14.38 18.00
N LEU A 73 -11.35 15.51 17.33
CA LEU A 73 -11.64 15.68 15.90
C LEU A 73 -10.73 14.81 15.02
N VAL A 74 -9.42 14.80 15.26
CA VAL A 74 -8.47 13.93 14.53
C VAL A 74 -8.84 12.45 14.66
N ARG A 75 -9.18 11.98 15.86
CA ARG A 75 -9.58 10.57 16.08
C ARG A 75 -10.86 10.21 15.33
N ARG A 76 -11.89 11.06 15.40
CA ARG A 76 -13.16 10.85 14.68
C ARG A 76 -12.97 10.93 13.16
N SER A 77 -12.07 11.80 12.70
CA SER A 77 -11.67 11.87 11.30
C SER A 77 -11.02 10.57 10.83
N ALA A 78 -10.01 10.07 11.56
CA ALA A 78 -9.34 8.80 11.28
C ALA A 78 -10.32 7.61 11.23
N LEU A 79 -11.18 7.46 12.25
CA LEU A 79 -12.21 6.42 12.26
C LEU A 79 -13.18 6.57 11.10
N SER A 80 -13.55 7.79 10.71
CA SER A 80 -14.44 8.01 9.58
C SER A 80 -13.78 7.60 8.27
N TRP A 81 -12.50 7.92 8.07
CA TRP A 81 -11.75 7.53 6.87
C TRP A 81 -11.65 6.01 6.75
N LEU A 82 -11.27 5.33 7.84
CA LEU A 82 -11.13 3.86 7.87
C LEU A 82 -12.45 3.13 7.64
N ASN A 83 -13.58 3.76 7.99
CA ASN A 83 -14.92 3.25 7.70
C ASN A 83 -15.44 3.66 6.31
N GLY A 84 -14.60 4.26 5.47
CA GLY A 84 -14.96 4.70 4.13
C GLY A 84 -15.76 5.99 4.07
N ARG A 85 -16.03 6.69 5.19
CA ARG A 85 -16.82 7.96 5.17
C ARG A 85 -15.92 9.16 4.86
N LEU A 86 -15.50 9.28 3.61
CA LEU A 86 -14.46 10.24 3.16
C LEU A 86 -14.84 11.71 3.42
N ASP A 87 -16.10 12.05 3.14
CA ASP A 87 -16.66 13.39 3.38
C ASP A 87 -16.57 13.83 4.83
N VAL A 88 -17.00 12.94 5.72
CA VAL A 88 -17.00 13.17 7.15
C VAL A 88 -15.57 13.26 7.66
N ALA A 89 -14.68 12.39 7.17
CA ALA A 89 -13.27 12.40 7.55
C ALA A 89 -12.57 13.70 7.20
N LEU A 90 -12.69 14.18 5.94
CA LEU A 90 -12.07 15.43 5.50
C LEU A 90 -12.66 16.64 6.22
N ARG A 91 -13.98 16.68 6.42
CA ARG A 91 -14.61 17.77 7.18
C ARG A 91 -14.09 17.84 8.61
N LEU A 92 -14.08 16.71 9.34
CA LEU A 92 -13.57 16.64 10.71
C LEU A 92 -12.07 16.97 10.80
N ALA A 93 -11.27 16.62 9.78
CA ALA A 93 -9.86 16.99 9.73
C ALA A 93 -9.66 18.50 9.49
N GLY A 94 -10.50 19.11 8.65
CA GLY A 94 -10.55 20.57 8.47
C GLY A 94 -10.94 21.29 9.76
N GLU A 95 -12.02 20.85 10.41
CA GLU A 95 -12.45 21.39 11.72
C GLU A 95 -11.35 21.27 12.78
N ALA A 96 -10.53 20.20 12.74
CA ALA A 96 -9.40 20.05 13.65
C ALA A 96 -8.30 21.10 13.43
N LEU A 97 -8.15 21.64 12.22
CA LEU A 97 -7.18 22.70 11.92
C LEU A 97 -7.61 24.04 12.53
N ASP A 98 -8.91 24.30 12.57
CA ASP A 98 -9.49 25.55 13.07
C ASP A 98 -9.70 25.53 14.60
N ALA A 99 -9.65 24.36 15.23
CA ALA A 99 -9.86 24.20 16.68
C ALA A 99 -8.65 24.67 17.50
N GLU A 100 -8.87 25.53 18.49
CA GLU A 100 -7.83 25.99 19.41
C GLU A 100 -7.42 24.88 20.39
N CYS A 101 -6.11 24.66 20.53
CA CYS A 101 -5.56 23.76 21.52
C CYS A 101 -5.10 24.55 22.75
N ASP A 102 -5.98 24.70 23.74
CA ASP A 102 -5.69 25.43 24.99
C ASP A 102 -4.52 24.86 25.81
N LYS A 103 -4.14 23.61 25.53
CA LYS A 103 -3.14 22.85 26.30
C LYS A 103 -1.79 22.69 25.59
N GLY A 104 -1.64 23.22 24.37
CA GLY A 104 -0.38 23.15 23.61
C GLY A 104 0.14 21.73 23.36
N HIS A 105 -0.76 20.75 23.18
CA HIS A 105 -0.33 19.37 22.96
C HIS A 105 0.43 19.24 21.64
N GLU A 106 1.61 18.60 21.69
CA GLU A 106 2.40 18.30 20.48
C GLU A 106 1.56 17.54 19.42
N PHE A 107 0.68 16.63 19.86
CA PHE A 107 -0.26 15.92 18.99
C PHE A 107 -1.26 16.84 18.28
N CYS A 108 -1.79 17.87 18.97
CA CYS A 108 -2.75 18.80 18.34
C CYS A 108 -2.03 19.62 17.24
N GLY A 109 -0.69 19.82 17.33
CA GLY A 109 0.15 20.35 16.25
C GLY A 109 0.32 19.46 15.02
N LEU A 110 -0.10 18.19 15.08
CA LEU A 110 -0.06 17.25 13.94
C LEU A 110 -1.37 17.23 13.12
N ALA A 111 -2.43 17.89 13.60
CA ALA A 111 -3.76 17.86 12.97
C ALA A 111 -3.74 18.34 11.52
N GLY A 112 -2.98 19.40 11.22
CA GLY A 112 -2.83 19.89 9.86
C GLY A 112 -2.18 18.87 8.91
N PHE A 113 -1.17 18.13 9.39
CA PHE A 113 -0.52 17.09 8.59
C PHE A 113 -1.44 15.89 8.35
N TRP A 114 -2.27 15.52 9.33
CA TRP A 114 -3.34 14.54 9.13
C TRP A 114 -4.30 14.97 8.01
N TYR A 115 -4.71 16.24 8.00
CA TYR A 115 -5.56 16.77 6.93
C TYR A 115 -4.88 16.70 5.56
N VAL A 116 -3.60 17.07 5.46
CA VAL A 116 -2.81 16.93 4.21
C VAL A 116 -2.73 15.47 3.75
N ALA A 117 -2.56 14.52 4.68
CA ALA A 117 -2.54 13.09 4.35
C ALA A 117 -3.86 12.63 3.71
N LEU A 118 -5.00 13.07 4.25
CA LEU A 118 -6.32 12.77 3.69
C LEU A 118 -6.54 13.44 2.33
N LEU A 119 -6.17 14.71 2.17
CA LEU A 119 -6.24 15.43 0.89
C LEU A 119 -5.38 14.74 -0.18
N THR A 120 -4.20 14.25 0.22
CA THR A 120 -3.31 13.48 -0.66
C THR A 120 -4.00 12.21 -1.15
N LYS A 121 -4.60 11.42 -0.26
CA LYS A 121 -5.33 10.19 -0.61
C LYS A 121 -6.57 10.46 -1.47
N ALA A 122 -7.30 11.53 -1.18
CA ALA A 122 -8.42 12.02 -1.98
C ALA A 122 -8.01 12.65 -3.33
N ARG A 123 -6.70 12.85 -3.55
CA ARG A 123 -6.11 13.53 -4.71
C ARG A 123 -6.56 14.99 -4.88
N GLU A 124 -6.92 15.64 -3.77
CA GLU A 124 -7.17 17.09 -3.70
C GLU A 124 -5.84 17.85 -3.54
N PHE A 125 -4.94 17.69 -4.51
CA PHE A 125 -3.53 18.09 -4.41
C PHE A 125 -3.33 19.60 -4.17
N ASP A 126 -4.13 20.45 -4.82
CA ASP A 126 -4.01 21.91 -4.66
C ASP A 126 -4.35 22.36 -3.24
N ALA A 127 -5.35 21.73 -2.61
CA ALA A 127 -5.66 21.95 -1.21
C ALA A 127 -4.52 21.42 -0.32
N GLY A 128 -4.03 20.21 -0.61
CA GLY A 128 -2.91 19.60 0.11
C GLY A 128 -1.66 20.49 0.13
N TRP A 129 -1.26 21.03 -1.02
CA TRP A 129 -0.11 21.92 -1.15
C TRP A 129 -0.30 23.23 -0.39
N ARG A 130 -1.48 23.87 -0.49
CA ARG A 130 -1.77 25.10 0.25
C ARG A 130 -1.65 24.88 1.75
N THR A 131 -2.26 23.82 2.28
CA THR A 131 -2.20 23.50 3.71
C THR A 131 -0.78 23.16 4.14
N LEU A 132 -0.07 22.30 3.40
CA LEU A 132 1.31 21.92 3.74
C LEU A 132 2.26 23.12 3.76
N ASN A 133 2.16 24.02 2.78
CA ASN A 133 3.00 25.21 2.72
C ASN A 133 2.72 26.16 3.89
N SER A 134 1.47 26.31 4.29
CA SER A 134 1.10 27.08 5.49
C SER A 134 1.75 26.48 6.75
N LEU A 135 1.61 25.17 6.95
CA LEU A 135 2.19 24.48 8.11
C LEU A 135 3.72 24.56 8.17
N ARG A 136 4.39 24.62 7.01
CA ARG A 136 5.84 24.75 6.92
C ARG A 136 6.35 26.16 7.13
N ALA A 137 5.52 27.18 6.87
CA ALA A 137 5.87 28.57 7.16
C ALA A 137 5.98 28.78 8.68
N ASP A 138 5.11 28.12 9.46
CA ASP A 138 5.09 28.15 10.91
C ASP A 138 5.96 27.04 11.52
N ALA A 139 7.20 26.91 11.02
CA ALA A 139 8.08 25.79 11.33
C ALA A 139 8.29 25.58 12.85
N SER A 140 7.80 24.44 13.36
CA SER A 140 8.06 23.99 14.72
C SER A 140 9.47 23.41 14.86
N GLU A 141 10.13 23.65 16.00
CA GLU A 141 11.41 23.02 16.35
C GLU A 141 11.26 21.55 16.78
N SER A 142 10.03 21.03 16.91
CA SER A 142 9.80 19.63 17.32
C SER A 142 10.32 18.64 16.26
N PRO A 143 11.18 17.67 16.65
CA PRO A 143 11.60 16.58 15.76
C PRO A 143 10.43 15.72 15.26
N ARG A 144 9.36 15.57 16.05
CA ARG A 144 8.15 14.84 15.67
C ARG A 144 7.39 15.57 14.56
N VAL A 145 7.24 16.89 14.68
CA VAL A 145 6.63 17.73 13.65
C VAL A 145 7.49 17.75 12.38
N ALA A 146 8.81 17.84 12.52
CA ALA A 146 9.74 17.77 11.38
C ALA A 146 9.64 16.42 10.65
N ALA A 147 9.66 15.30 11.37
CA ALA A 147 9.48 13.96 10.79
C ALA A 147 8.13 13.84 10.06
N THR A 148 7.05 14.28 10.69
CA THR A 148 5.70 14.27 10.11
C THR A 148 5.64 15.10 8.83
N SER A 149 6.16 16.33 8.87
CA SER A 149 6.19 17.24 7.73
C SER A 149 6.91 16.64 6.53
N GLN A 150 8.05 15.98 6.76
CA GLN A 150 8.84 15.33 5.72
C GLN A 150 8.13 14.10 5.13
N VAL A 151 7.58 13.21 5.98
CA VAL A 151 6.86 12.01 5.49
C VAL A 151 5.60 12.41 4.70
N ILE A 152 4.78 13.30 5.25
CA ILE A 152 3.52 13.72 4.61
C ILE A 152 3.76 14.56 3.35
N GLY A 153 4.76 15.43 3.36
CA GLY A 153 5.16 16.16 2.14
C GLY A 153 5.70 15.23 1.07
N GLY A 154 6.51 14.25 1.47
CA GLY A 154 7.02 13.23 0.56
C GLY A 154 5.92 12.34 -0.04
N GLU A 155 4.89 11.99 0.74
CA GLU A 155 3.68 11.33 0.26
C GLU A 155 2.95 12.16 -0.81
N LEU A 156 2.78 13.46 -0.58
CA LEU A 156 2.13 14.37 -1.53
C LEU A 156 2.95 14.53 -2.82
N LEU A 157 4.28 14.68 -2.71
CA LEU A 157 5.20 14.69 -3.86
C LEU A 157 5.11 13.39 -4.66
N PHE A 158 5.12 12.25 -3.97
CA PHE A 158 5.02 10.95 -4.60
C PHE A 158 3.68 10.79 -5.35
N ALA A 159 2.57 11.16 -4.72
CA ALA A 159 1.24 11.08 -5.32
C ALA A 159 1.06 12.02 -6.53
N THR A 160 1.73 13.17 -6.54
CA THR A 160 1.70 14.14 -7.66
C THR A 160 2.67 13.79 -8.80
N GLY A 161 3.45 12.72 -8.65
CA GLY A 161 4.37 12.23 -9.69
C GLY A 161 5.81 12.73 -9.57
N ARG A 162 6.13 13.56 -8.57
CA ARG A 162 7.50 14.01 -8.24
C ARG A 162 8.22 12.94 -7.41
N VAL A 163 8.33 11.74 -7.97
CA VAL A 163 8.68 10.51 -7.25
C VAL A 163 10.06 10.58 -6.58
N ASP A 164 11.10 11.05 -7.28
CA ASP A 164 12.44 11.09 -6.69
C ASP A 164 12.54 12.08 -5.53
N GLU A 165 11.90 13.24 -5.64
CA GLU A 165 11.83 14.24 -4.56
C GLU A 165 11.02 13.70 -3.38
N GLY A 166 9.87 13.09 -3.65
CA GLY A 166 9.03 12.50 -2.61
C GLY A 166 9.74 11.39 -1.84
N LEU A 167 10.46 10.51 -2.53
CA LEU A 167 11.22 9.45 -1.87
C LEU A 167 12.41 9.98 -1.06
N ALA A 168 13.07 11.06 -1.51
CA ALA A 168 14.11 11.72 -0.73
C ALA A 168 13.54 12.33 0.56
N GLU A 169 12.37 12.98 0.47
CA GLU A 169 11.71 13.60 1.61
C GLU A 169 11.19 12.56 2.62
N VAL A 170 10.53 11.49 2.16
CA VAL A 170 10.13 10.37 3.02
C VAL A 170 11.36 9.73 3.69
N THR A 171 12.47 9.58 2.97
CA THR A 171 13.70 9.02 3.56
C THR A 171 14.21 9.89 4.72
N ALA A 172 14.27 11.21 4.54
CA ALA A 172 14.68 12.14 5.59
C ALA A 172 13.71 12.09 6.79
N GLY A 173 12.41 12.06 6.53
CA GLY A 173 11.37 11.93 7.55
C GLY A 173 11.46 10.63 8.35
N LEU A 174 11.66 9.49 7.67
CA LEU A 174 11.83 8.18 8.31
C LEU A 174 13.08 8.13 9.19
N GLN A 175 14.20 8.73 8.76
CA GLN A 175 15.42 8.80 9.59
C GLN A 175 15.18 9.56 10.90
N LEU A 176 14.39 10.64 10.86
CA LEU A 176 13.97 11.37 12.05
C LEU A 176 13.00 10.54 12.89
N ALA A 177 11.98 9.94 12.28
CA ALA A 177 10.99 9.12 12.96
C ALA A 177 11.63 7.94 13.70
N GLU A 178 12.57 7.23 13.06
CA GLU A 178 13.31 6.12 13.67
C GLU A 178 14.21 6.59 14.82
N ARG A 179 14.89 7.73 14.66
CA ARG A 179 15.78 8.30 15.69
C ARG A 179 15.01 8.75 16.94
N TYR A 180 13.84 9.34 16.76
CA TYR A 180 13.04 9.94 17.83
C TYR A 180 11.83 9.09 18.25
N GLY A 181 11.70 7.86 17.73
CA GLY A 181 10.67 6.91 18.16
C GLY A 181 9.25 7.21 17.66
N VAL A 182 9.08 8.01 16.60
CA VAL A 182 7.77 8.39 16.04
C VAL A 182 7.19 7.24 15.20
N ARG A 183 6.81 6.15 15.87
CA ARG A 183 6.44 4.88 15.22
C ARG A 183 5.19 4.98 14.33
N SER A 184 4.27 5.90 14.66
CA SER A 184 3.02 6.06 13.91
C SER A 184 3.20 6.44 12.43
N LEU A 185 4.35 7.01 12.07
CA LEU A 185 4.67 7.42 10.70
C LEU A 185 5.36 6.31 9.89
N LEU A 186 5.97 5.34 10.55
CA LEU A 186 6.82 4.35 9.90
C LEU A 186 6.06 3.55 8.85
N PRO A 187 4.84 3.01 9.11
CA PRO A 187 4.12 2.23 8.11
C PRO A 187 3.82 3.01 6.83
N SER A 188 3.40 4.28 6.93
CA SER A 188 3.03 5.05 5.73
C SER A 188 4.26 5.39 4.89
N GLY A 189 5.36 5.80 5.53
CA GLY A 189 6.62 6.03 4.85
C GLY A 189 7.18 4.76 4.20
N TYR A 190 7.14 3.62 4.90
CA TYR A 190 7.61 2.35 4.34
C TYR A 190 6.77 1.89 3.13
N VAL A 191 5.46 2.11 3.12
CA VAL A 191 4.62 1.83 1.93
C VAL A 191 5.07 2.65 0.73
N VAL A 192 5.28 3.96 0.90
CA VAL A 192 5.77 4.83 -0.20
C VAL A 192 7.13 4.36 -0.70
N MET A 193 8.04 4.03 0.21
CA MET A 193 9.37 3.56 -0.15
C MET A 193 9.33 2.21 -0.88
N ALA A 194 8.51 1.26 -0.40
CA ALA A 194 8.34 -0.06 -1.03
C ALA A 194 7.71 0.06 -2.43
N LEU A 195 6.65 0.86 -2.56
CA LEU A 195 5.94 1.07 -3.83
C LEU A 195 6.82 1.83 -4.85
N GLY A 196 7.52 2.88 -4.40
CA GLY A 196 8.44 3.64 -5.24
C GLY A 196 9.65 2.81 -5.70
N ALA A 197 10.16 1.91 -4.84
CA ALA A 197 11.18 0.95 -5.22
C ALA A 197 10.66 -0.07 -6.25
N LEU A 198 9.47 -0.64 -6.01
CA LEU A 198 8.86 -1.61 -6.92
C LEU A 198 8.63 -1.02 -8.33
N ARG A 199 8.06 0.19 -8.41
CA ARG A 199 7.84 0.90 -9.68
C ARG A 199 9.13 1.23 -10.44
N ARG A 200 10.25 1.37 -9.72
CA ARG A 200 11.60 1.62 -10.29
C ARG A 200 12.40 0.35 -10.59
N ALA A 201 11.78 -0.83 -10.45
CA ALA A 201 12.44 -2.13 -10.55
C ALA A 201 13.60 -2.32 -9.54
N ASP A 202 13.55 -1.65 -8.39
CA ASP A 202 14.48 -1.84 -7.27
C ASP A 202 13.91 -2.84 -6.28
N MET A 203 13.97 -4.13 -6.64
CA MET A 203 13.42 -5.21 -5.81
C MET A 203 14.09 -5.29 -4.44
N ARG A 204 15.38 -4.94 -4.35
CA ARG A 204 16.13 -4.96 -3.08
C ARG A 204 15.57 -3.96 -2.09
N THR A 205 15.47 -2.70 -2.49
CA THR A 205 14.90 -1.66 -1.62
C THR A 205 13.43 -1.94 -1.33
N CYS A 206 12.68 -2.51 -2.29
CA CYS A 206 11.30 -2.95 -2.05
C CYS A 206 11.24 -3.96 -0.89
N LEU A 207 11.98 -5.07 -0.98
CA LEU A 207 12.01 -6.12 0.04
C LEU A 207 12.47 -5.62 1.42
N HIS A 208 13.47 -4.72 1.47
CA HIS A 208 13.91 -4.10 2.71
C HIS A 208 12.78 -3.37 3.45
N TYR A 209 11.97 -2.59 2.74
CA TYR A 209 10.86 -1.88 3.37
C TYR A 209 9.65 -2.78 3.65
N LEU A 210 9.46 -3.88 2.91
CA LEU A 210 8.46 -4.89 3.24
C LEU A 210 8.81 -5.67 4.52
N ASP A 211 10.08 -5.95 4.75
CA ASP A 211 10.56 -6.55 6.01
C ASP A 211 10.27 -5.62 7.20
N LYS A 212 10.61 -4.33 7.06
CA LYS A 212 10.26 -3.32 8.06
C LYS A 212 8.76 -3.22 8.31
N LEU A 213 7.93 -3.22 7.26
CA LEU A 213 6.47 -3.27 7.37
C LEU A 213 5.98 -4.50 8.13
N SER A 214 6.58 -5.66 7.85
CA SER A 214 6.24 -6.93 8.51
C SER A 214 6.58 -6.87 10.00
N GLY A 215 7.72 -6.26 10.36
CA GLY A 215 8.10 -6.00 11.74
C GLY A 215 7.06 -5.15 12.48
N GLU A 216 6.64 -4.02 11.90
CA GLU A 216 5.60 -3.17 12.49
C GLU A 216 4.24 -3.90 12.60
N ALA A 217 3.94 -4.81 11.66
CA ALA A 217 2.72 -5.60 11.70
C ALA A 217 2.67 -6.64 12.80
N LEU A 218 3.77 -7.37 13.01
CA LEU A 218 3.88 -8.34 14.10
C LEU A 218 3.78 -7.68 15.48
N LEU A 219 4.13 -6.40 15.57
CA LEU A 219 4.03 -5.62 16.79
C LEU A 219 2.65 -4.96 17.01
N GLY A 220 1.68 -5.20 16.12
CA GLY A 220 0.32 -4.65 16.24
C GLY A 220 0.21 -3.16 15.92
N TYR A 221 1.29 -2.54 15.41
CA TYR A 221 1.28 -1.15 14.93
C TYR A 221 0.76 -1.03 13.48
N PHE A 222 0.33 -2.15 12.91
CA PHE A 222 -0.12 -2.23 11.54
C PHE A 222 -1.60 -2.56 11.43
N GLY A 223 -2.32 -1.65 10.80
CA GLY A 223 -3.71 -1.82 10.35
C GLY A 223 -3.92 -1.14 9.00
N GLN A 224 -2.96 -1.24 8.07
CA GLN A 224 -3.08 -0.58 6.77
C GLN A 224 -3.18 -1.58 5.63
N ALA A 225 -4.34 -1.60 4.99
CA ALA A 225 -4.57 -2.38 3.78
C ALA A 225 -3.54 -2.08 2.67
N ALA A 226 -2.95 -0.88 2.65
CA ALA A 226 -1.90 -0.49 1.70
C ALA A 226 -0.60 -1.31 1.84
N GLY A 227 -0.21 -1.72 3.07
CA GLY A 227 0.98 -2.58 3.24
C GLY A 227 0.71 -4.01 2.79
N ALA A 228 -0.46 -4.57 3.09
CA ALA A 228 -0.86 -5.87 2.55
C ALA A 228 -0.88 -5.84 1.01
N TRP A 229 -1.39 -4.75 0.43
CA TRP A 229 -1.42 -4.54 -1.01
C TRP A 229 -0.03 -4.44 -1.64
N VAL A 230 0.89 -3.63 -1.10
CA VAL A 230 2.26 -3.52 -1.65
C VAL A 230 3.06 -4.82 -1.47
N THR A 231 2.82 -5.57 -0.39
CA THR A 231 3.38 -6.93 -0.22
C THR A 231 2.85 -7.87 -1.30
N ALA A 232 1.55 -7.83 -1.60
CA ALA A 232 0.96 -8.64 -2.65
C ALA A 232 1.44 -8.24 -4.06
N LEU A 233 1.61 -6.94 -4.32
CA LEU A 233 2.22 -6.43 -5.56
C LEU A 233 3.66 -6.94 -5.75
N ALA A 234 4.46 -6.95 -4.69
CA ALA A 234 5.83 -7.45 -4.73
C ALA A 234 5.89 -8.97 -4.90
N ALA A 235 4.98 -9.71 -4.23
CA ALA A 235 4.84 -11.15 -4.42
C ALA A 235 4.47 -11.49 -5.88
N GLU A 236 3.51 -10.77 -6.47
CA GLU A 236 3.16 -10.92 -7.89
C GLU A 236 4.36 -10.63 -8.79
N ALA A 237 5.11 -9.57 -8.51
CA ALA A 237 6.27 -9.17 -9.31
C ALA A 237 7.44 -10.18 -9.22
N ARG A 238 7.60 -10.87 -8.09
CA ARG A 238 8.65 -11.89 -7.88
C ARG A 238 8.25 -13.24 -8.45
N GLY A 239 7.03 -13.68 -8.20
CA GLY A 239 6.65 -15.07 -8.42
C GLY A 239 5.44 -15.27 -9.34
N GLY A 240 4.90 -14.22 -9.92
CA GLY A 240 3.62 -14.26 -10.64
C GLY A 240 2.42 -14.29 -9.68
N ALA A 241 1.21 -14.33 -10.25
CA ALA A 241 -0.04 -14.14 -9.51
C ALA A 241 -0.25 -15.19 -8.41
N ASP A 242 0.15 -16.45 -8.63
CA ASP A 242 -0.02 -17.54 -7.67
C ASP A 242 0.68 -17.25 -6.33
N ASN A 243 1.86 -16.62 -6.37
CA ASN A 243 2.60 -16.24 -5.16
C ASN A 243 1.91 -15.14 -4.33
N ALA A 244 1.01 -14.38 -4.95
CA ALA A 244 0.22 -13.36 -4.26
C ALA A 244 -1.18 -13.85 -3.86
N ALA A 245 -1.59 -15.05 -4.26
CA ALA A 245 -2.99 -15.51 -4.19
C ALA A 245 -3.56 -15.47 -2.77
N GLY A 246 -2.81 -15.92 -1.76
CA GLY A 246 -3.24 -15.89 -0.36
C GLY A 246 -3.48 -14.49 0.18
N LEU A 247 -2.61 -13.53 -0.16
CA LEU A 247 -2.77 -12.13 0.24
C LEU A 247 -3.92 -11.47 -0.51
N ILE A 248 -4.08 -11.75 -1.81
CA ILE A 248 -5.19 -11.24 -2.62
C ILE A 248 -6.52 -11.71 -2.05
N ALA A 249 -6.66 -13.02 -1.77
CA ALA A 249 -7.85 -13.56 -1.14
C ALA A 249 -8.12 -12.87 0.20
N GLY A 250 -7.12 -12.80 1.09
CA GLY A 250 -7.26 -12.15 2.40
C GLY A 250 -7.66 -10.67 2.33
N ILE A 251 -7.13 -9.92 1.35
CA ILE A 251 -7.51 -8.52 1.10
C ILE A 251 -8.97 -8.43 0.65
N VAL A 252 -9.37 -9.22 -0.35
CA VAL A 252 -10.70 -9.13 -0.96
C VAL A 252 -11.80 -9.67 -0.04
N THR A 253 -11.55 -10.75 0.69
CA THR A 253 -12.56 -11.37 1.56
C THR A 253 -12.69 -10.68 2.91
N ASN A 254 -11.79 -9.77 3.27
CA ASN A 254 -11.93 -8.94 4.46
C ASN A 254 -12.54 -7.57 4.07
N PRO A 255 -13.82 -7.30 4.37
CA PRO A 255 -14.50 -6.08 3.93
C PRO A 255 -13.87 -4.80 4.48
N LEU A 256 -13.30 -4.84 5.69
CA LEU A 256 -12.65 -3.69 6.31
C LEU A 256 -11.35 -3.35 5.57
N VAL A 257 -10.50 -4.36 5.34
CA VAL A 257 -9.23 -4.20 4.60
C VAL A 257 -9.51 -3.74 3.18
N LEU A 258 -10.44 -4.39 2.47
CA LEU A 258 -10.81 -4.02 1.11
C LEU A 258 -11.29 -2.57 1.04
N ARG A 259 -12.23 -2.16 1.91
CA ARG A 259 -12.74 -0.79 1.93
C ARG A 259 -11.63 0.23 2.17
N GLN A 260 -10.79 0.01 3.19
CA GLN A 260 -9.67 0.90 3.50
C GLN A 260 -8.68 1.04 2.34
N LEU A 261 -8.42 -0.07 1.63
CA LEU A 261 -7.56 -0.07 0.46
C LEU A 261 -8.15 0.76 -0.67
N LEU A 262 -9.40 0.49 -1.04
CA LEU A 262 -10.05 1.09 -2.21
C LEU A 262 -10.22 2.61 -2.09
N VAL A 263 -10.38 3.14 -0.88
CA VAL A 263 -10.48 4.59 -0.67
C VAL A 263 -9.14 5.30 -0.53
N SER A 264 -8.05 4.55 -0.32
CA SER A 264 -6.71 5.12 -0.08
C SER A 264 -5.77 4.94 -1.28
N GLU A 265 -5.93 3.85 -2.04
CA GLU A 265 -5.03 3.45 -3.13
C GLU A 265 -5.80 3.28 -4.44
N PRO A 266 -5.83 4.32 -5.30
CA PRO A 266 -6.66 4.34 -6.51
C PRO A 266 -6.37 3.21 -7.51
N ALA A 267 -5.13 2.73 -7.54
CA ALA A 267 -4.67 1.66 -8.41
C ALA A 267 -5.11 0.25 -7.95
N ALA A 268 -5.58 0.11 -6.71
CA ALA A 268 -5.79 -1.20 -6.10
C ALA A 268 -6.93 -1.98 -6.78
N ALA A 269 -8.04 -1.32 -7.10
CA ALA A 269 -9.22 -1.98 -7.66
C ALA A 269 -8.93 -2.65 -9.01
N SER A 270 -8.35 -1.91 -9.96
CA SER A 270 -7.99 -2.45 -11.28
C SER A 270 -6.88 -3.49 -11.19
N TRP A 271 -5.91 -3.29 -10.28
CA TRP A 271 -4.90 -4.32 -10.02
C TRP A 271 -5.51 -5.62 -9.51
N LEU A 272 -6.42 -5.56 -8.53
CA LEU A 272 -7.13 -6.73 -8.00
C LEU A 272 -7.88 -7.47 -9.10
N VAL A 273 -8.61 -6.76 -9.97
CA VAL A 273 -9.31 -7.36 -11.12
C VAL A 273 -8.33 -8.07 -12.07
N ARG A 274 -7.22 -7.41 -12.45
CA ARG A 274 -6.22 -8.01 -13.35
C ARG A 274 -5.61 -9.28 -12.75
N VAL A 275 -5.17 -9.22 -11.48
CA VAL A 275 -4.48 -10.34 -10.86
C VAL A 275 -5.43 -11.50 -10.56
N CYS A 276 -6.68 -11.23 -10.16
CA CYS A 276 -7.71 -12.25 -10.00
C CYS A 276 -8.05 -12.92 -11.34
N GLY A 277 -8.09 -12.16 -12.44
CA GLY A 277 -8.23 -12.71 -13.79
C GLY A 277 -7.10 -13.68 -14.16
N LYS A 278 -5.84 -13.36 -13.83
CA LYS A 278 -4.69 -14.26 -14.04
C LYS A 278 -4.79 -15.55 -13.21
N LEU A 279 -5.42 -15.48 -12.04
CA LEU A 279 -5.66 -16.61 -11.14
C LEU A 279 -6.91 -17.43 -11.52
N GLY A 280 -7.75 -16.96 -12.45
CA GLY A 280 -9.08 -17.51 -12.71
C GLY A 280 -10.08 -17.31 -11.55
N ALA A 281 -9.76 -16.43 -10.59
CA ALA A 281 -10.57 -16.16 -9.41
C ALA A 281 -11.64 -15.09 -9.70
N HIS A 282 -12.58 -15.41 -10.59
CA HIS A 282 -13.60 -14.47 -11.09
C HIS A 282 -14.46 -13.86 -9.97
N ASP A 283 -14.84 -14.65 -8.96
CA ASP A 283 -15.65 -14.17 -7.82
C ASP A 283 -14.92 -13.09 -7.00
N LEU A 284 -13.60 -13.22 -6.86
CA LEU A 284 -12.78 -12.21 -6.18
C LEU A 284 -12.65 -10.93 -7.02
N ALA A 285 -12.50 -11.07 -8.35
CA ALA A 285 -12.51 -9.93 -9.26
C ALA A 285 -13.82 -9.15 -9.20
N GLU A 286 -14.96 -9.86 -9.23
CA GLU A 286 -16.29 -9.26 -9.10
C GLU A 286 -16.49 -8.58 -7.74
N THR A 287 -16.03 -9.21 -6.66
CA THR A 287 -16.11 -8.63 -5.32
C THR A 287 -15.32 -7.33 -5.20
N ALA A 288 -14.09 -7.30 -5.72
CA ALA A 288 -13.26 -6.09 -5.74
C ALA A 288 -13.90 -4.96 -6.58
N ALA A 289 -14.39 -5.27 -7.79
CA ALA A 289 -15.04 -4.30 -8.66
C ALA A 289 -16.34 -3.76 -8.05
N ARG A 290 -17.21 -4.63 -7.51
CA ARG A 290 -18.45 -4.21 -6.84
C ARG A 290 -18.18 -3.31 -5.64
N ALA A 291 -17.19 -3.65 -4.81
CA ALA A 291 -16.81 -2.82 -3.68
C ALA A 291 -16.30 -1.43 -4.12
N ALA A 292 -15.54 -1.35 -5.21
CA ALA A 292 -15.10 -0.08 -5.78
C ALA A 292 -16.28 0.74 -6.32
N CYS A 293 -17.21 0.12 -7.04
CA CYS A 293 -18.44 0.78 -7.51
C CYS A 293 -19.31 1.29 -6.36
N ALA A 294 -19.45 0.51 -5.28
CA ALA A 294 -20.19 0.94 -4.09
C ALA A 294 -19.54 2.18 -3.44
N ALA A 295 -18.21 2.16 -3.26
CA ALA A 295 -17.49 3.33 -2.75
C ALA A 295 -17.65 4.56 -3.65
N ALA A 296 -17.61 4.39 -4.98
CA ALA A 296 -17.82 5.51 -5.91
C ALA A 296 -19.26 6.07 -5.86
N ALA A 297 -20.27 5.23 -5.66
CA ALA A 297 -21.65 5.64 -5.52
C ALA A 297 -21.90 6.41 -4.21
N GLU A 298 -21.25 6.00 -3.12
CA GLU A 298 -21.31 6.69 -1.82
C GLU A 298 -20.57 8.04 -1.84
N HIS A 299 -19.57 8.19 -2.72
CA HIS A 299 -18.65 9.34 -2.76
C HIS A 299 -18.54 10.01 -4.15
N PRO A 300 -19.66 10.50 -4.73
CA PRO A 300 -19.71 10.95 -6.12
C PRO A 300 -18.83 12.17 -6.42
N ARG A 301 -18.46 12.97 -5.41
CA ARG A 301 -17.58 14.14 -5.60
C ARG A 301 -16.11 13.80 -5.82
N PHE A 302 -15.69 12.58 -5.44
CA PHE A 302 -14.27 12.20 -5.52
C PHE A 302 -13.98 11.53 -6.87
N SER A 303 -13.44 12.32 -7.80
CA SER A 303 -13.09 11.85 -9.15
C SER A 303 -12.18 10.62 -9.12
N VAL A 304 -11.22 10.57 -8.18
CA VAL A 304 -10.29 9.45 -8.05
C VAL A 304 -10.98 8.12 -7.68
N VAL A 305 -12.01 8.14 -6.81
CA VAL A 305 -12.75 6.95 -6.42
C VAL A 305 -13.62 6.47 -7.59
N ARG A 306 -14.25 7.41 -8.30
CA ARG A 306 -14.99 7.12 -9.54
C ARG A 306 -14.09 6.54 -10.64
N ALA A 307 -12.89 7.10 -10.83
CA ALA A 307 -11.91 6.59 -11.79
C ALA A 307 -11.49 5.17 -11.44
N SER A 308 -11.21 4.89 -10.16
CA SER A 308 -10.87 3.55 -9.66
C SER A 308 -11.98 2.53 -9.95
N ALA A 309 -13.22 2.89 -9.66
CA ALA A 309 -14.38 2.04 -9.93
C ALA A 309 -14.60 1.79 -11.43
N SER A 310 -14.59 2.84 -12.25
CA SER A 310 -14.79 2.71 -13.71
C SER A 310 -13.67 1.88 -14.36
N HIS A 311 -12.42 2.03 -13.88
CA HIS A 311 -11.28 1.23 -14.32
C HIS A 311 -11.48 -0.26 -14.02
N ALA A 312 -11.82 -0.60 -12.77
CA ALA A 312 -12.01 -1.98 -12.34
C ALA A 312 -13.20 -2.65 -13.04
N ALA A 313 -14.34 -1.94 -13.12
CA ALA A 313 -15.54 -2.44 -13.77
C ALA A 313 -15.35 -2.61 -15.28
N GLY A 314 -14.67 -1.66 -15.94
CA GLY A 314 -14.34 -1.74 -17.36
C GLY A 314 -13.45 -2.94 -17.68
N LEU A 315 -12.44 -3.21 -16.84
CA LEU A 315 -11.60 -4.40 -16.99
C LEU A 315 -12.37 -5.70 -16.78
N LEU A 316 -13.26 -5.76 -15.78
CA LEU A 316 -14.07 -6.95 -15.50
C LEU A 316 -15.04 -7.25 -16.66
N ALA A 317 -15.63 -6.21 -17.24
CA ALA A 317 -16.61 -6.32 -18.33
C ALA A 317 -15.98 -6.38 -19.73
N GLY A 318 -14.69 -6.05 -19.87
CA GLY A 318 -14.06 -5.82 -21.18
C GLY A 318 -14.58 -4.56 -21.88
N ASP A 319 -15.08 -3.57 -21.13
CA ASP A 319 -15.66 -2.34 -21.65
C ASP A 319 -14.60 -1.22 -21.78
N LEU A 320 -14.18 -0.97 -23.02
CA LEU A 320 -13.21 0.07 -23.34
C LEU A 320 -13.68 1.48 -22.98
N ALA A 321 -14.98 1.77 -23.06
CA ALA A 321 -15.51 3.10 -22.78
C ALA A 321 -15.36 3.44 -21.30
N MET A 322 -15.58 2.46 -20.42
CA MET A 322 -15.36 2.61 -18.97
C MET A 322 -13.88 2.81 -18.63
N VAL A 323 -12.97 2.03 -19.24
CA VAL A 323 -11.52 2.23 -19.00
C VAL A 323 -11.05 3.58 -19.55
N SER A 324 -11.61 4.04 -20.68
CA SER A 324 -11.37 5.38 -21.24
C SER A 324 -11.87 6.50 -20.32
N GLU A 325 -13.07 6.36 -19.76
CA GLU A 325 -13.59 7.29 -18.75
C GLU A 325 -12.64 7.36 -17.55
N ALA A 326 -12.19 6.22 -17.04
CA ALA A 326 -11.24 6.18 -15.94
C ALA A 326 -9.94 6.92 -16.26
N ALA A 327 -9.35 6.69 -17.45
CA ALA A 327 -8.14 7.38 -17.88
C ALA A 327 -8.30 8.91 -17.89
N ASN A 328 -9.49 9.41 -18.24
CA ASN A 328 -9.78 10.85 -18.23
C ASN A 328 -10.05 11.42 -16.82
N LEU A 329 -10.49 10.58 -15.88
CA LEU A 329 -10.84 11.00 -14.51
C LEU A 329 -9.65 10.95 -13.54
N TYR A 330 -8.63 10.13 -13.80
CA TYR A 330 -7.48 10.04 -12.90
C TYR A 330 -6.68 11.35 -12.84
N PRO A 331 -6.52 11.94 -11.64
CA PRO A 331 -5.65 13.11 -11.47
C PRO A 331 -4.17 12.74 -11.39
N ASP A 332 -3.85 11.48 -11.06
CA ASP A 332 -2.47 11.01 -10.95
C ASP A 332 -1.99 10.36 -12.27
N GLN A 333 -0.79 10.76 -12.69
CA GLN A 333 -0.24 10.36 -13.99
C GLN A 333 0.02 8.86 -14.09
N TRP A 334 0.33 8.19 -12.97
CA TRP A 334 0.61 6.75 -12.97
C TRP A 334 -0.67 5.93 -13.19
N CYS A 335 -1.78 6.24 -12.52
CA CYS A 335 -3.05 5.52 -12.73
C CYS A 335 -3.64 5.82 -14.11
N MET A 336 -3.50 7.06 -14.61
CA MET A 336 -3.84 7.38 -15.99
C MET A 336 -3.05 6.50 -16.98
N ALA A 337 -1.72 6.39 -16.80
CA ALA A 337 -0.89 5.52 -17.64
C ALA A 337 -1.29 4.04 -17.54
N SER A 338 -1.65 3.57 -16.34
CA SER A 338 -2.16 2.21 -16.13
C SER A 338 -3.46 1.97 -16.88
N ALA A 339 -4.41 2.92 -16.86
CA ALA A 339 -5.65 2.80 -17.61
C ALA A 339 -5.41 2.80 -19.12
N GLN A 340 -4.52 3.68 -19.63
CA GLN A 340 -4.15 3.72 -21.05
C GLN A 340 -3.49 2.42 -21.52
N GLU A 341 -2.65 1.82 -20.68
CA GLU A 341 -2.05 0.53 -20.97
C GLU A 341 -3.11 -0.58 -21.07
N ASP A 342 -4.08 -0.60 -20.16
CA ASP A 342 -5.17 -1.57 -20.17
C ASP A 342 -6.13 -1.37 -21.36
N MET A 343 -6.39 -0.12 -21.75
CA MET A 343 -7.11 0.19 -22.99
C MET A 343 -6.40 -0.38 -24.21
N ALA A 344 -5.08 -0.25 -24.27
CA ALA A 344 -4.29 -0.80 -25.38
C ALA A 344 -4.35 -2.33 -25.40
N ASP A 345 -4.31 -2.98 -24.24
CA ASP A 345 -4.46 -4.43 -24.12
C ASP A 345 -5.85 -4.91 -24.60
N LEU A 346 -6.92 -4.19 -24.25
CA LEU A 346 -8.28 -4.49 -24.74
C LEU A 346 -8.42 -4.32 -26.26
N LEU A 347 -7.76 -3.31 -26.84
CA LEU A 347 -7.77 -3.05 -28.29
C LEU A 347 -6.89 -4.03 -29.08
N ALA A 348 -5.86 -4.62 -28.48
CA ALA A 348 -4.89 -5.46 -29.18
C ALA A 348 -5.51 -6.71 -29.87
N GLY A 349 -6.70 -7.15 -29.42
CA GLY A 349 -7.45 -8.25 -30.02
C GLY A 349 -8.35 -7.87 -31.19
N LEU A 350 -8.53 -6.57 -31.49
CA LEU A 350 -9.49 -6.09 -32.47
C LEU A 350 -8.84 -5.82 -33.85
N PRO A 351 -9.47 -6.24 -34.97
CA PRO A 351 -8.96 -5.94 -36.31
C PRO A 351 -8.90 -4.43 -36.59
N GLY A 352 -7.79 -3.95 -37.15
CA GLY A 352 -7.63 -2.55 -37.55
C GLY A 352 -7.19 -1.58 -36.45
N GLU A 353 -7.11 -2.01 -35.20
CA GLU A 353 -6.81 -1.14 -34.05
C GLU A 353 -5.31 -0.94 -33.78
N ARG A 354 -4.44 -1.49 -34.61
CA ARG A 354 -2.98 -1.49 -34.39
C ARG A 354 -2.40 -0.09 -34.13
N GLU A 355 -2.83 0.92 -34.88
CA GLU A 355 -2.34 2.29 -34.71
C GLU A 355 -2.80 2.90 -33.38
N ASN A 356 -4.04 2.61 -32.97
CA ASN A 356 -4.60 3.07 -31.70
C ASN A 356 -3.90 2.39 -30.51
N VAL A 357 -3.62 1.09 -30.61
CA VAL A 357 -2.83 0.33 -29.63
C VAL A 357 -1.44 0.94 -29.45
N ILE A 358 -0.73 1.20 -30.56
CA ILE A 358 0.60 1.82 -30.51
C ILE A 358 0.51 3.19 -29.84
N ARG A 359 -0.42 4.06 -30.25
CA ARG A 359 -0.58 5.40 -29.68
C ARG A 359 -0.84 5.36 -28.17
N LEU A 360 -1.69 4.44 -27.69
CA LEU A 360 -1.97 4.28 -26.27
C LEU A 360 -0.75 3.81 -25.48
N PHE A 361 -0.01 2.81 -25.98
CA PHE A 361 1.25 2.39 -25.36
C PHE A 361 2.31 3.50 -25.37
N GLU A 362 2.38 4.32 -26.42
CA GLU A 362 3.31 5.45 -26.46
C GLU A 362 2.96 6.52 -25.42
N SER A 363 1.67 6.81 -25.24
CA SER A 363 1.17 7.71 -24.19
C SER A 363 1.46 7.15 -22.79
N ALA A 364 1.13 5.89 -22.53
CA ALA A 364 1.41 5.22 -21.26
C ALA A 364 2.92 5.22 -20.96
N LEU A 365 3.77 4.95 -21.96
CA LEU A 365 5.22 5.00 -21.79
C LEU A 365 5.72 6.39 -21.41
N ALA A 366 5.21 7.43 -22.06
CA ALA A 366 5.59 8.82 -21.76
C ALA A 366 5.24 9.16 -20.30
N SER A 367 4.03 8.83 -19.86
CA SER A 367 3.57 9.07 -18.48
C SER A 367 4.34 8.24 -17.45
N TYR A 368 4.57 6.95 -17.68
CA TYR A 368 5.40 6.13 -16.78
C TYR A 368 6.84 6.65 -16.69
N THR A 369 7.41 7.13 -17.80
CA THR A 369 8.76 7.71 -17.82
C THR A 369 8.80 9.02 -17.03
N ALA A 370 7.79 9.88 -17.18
CA ALA A 370 7.70 11.17 -16.49
C ALA A 370 7.68 11.02 -14.96
N VAL A 371 7.01 9.98 -14.45
CA VAL A 371 6.97 9.68 -13.00
C VAL A 371 8.06 8.70 -12.54
N GLY A 372 9.01 8.34 -13.42
CA GLY A 372 10.11 7.43 -13.07
C GLY A 372 9.71 5.97 -12.81
N ALA A 373 8.53 5.52 -13.26
CA ALA A 373 8.08 4.14 -13.14
C ALA A 373 8.75 3.23 -14.18
N THR A 374 10.07 3.02 -14.05
CA THR A 374 10.90 2.31 -15.04
C THR A 374 10.49 0.85 -15.24
N ARG A 375 9.92 0.18 -14.23
CA ARG A 375 9.39 -1.19 -14.35
C ARG A 375 8.21 -1.22 -15.32
N ASP A 376 7.27 -0.30 -15.15
CA ASP A 376 6.08 -0.18 -16.00
C ASP A 376 6.44 0.29 -17.41
N ALA A 377 7.35 1.27 -17.51
CA ALA A 377 7.91 1.70 -18.79
C ALA A 377 8.56 0.55 -19.57
N SER A 378 9.34 -0.31 -18.90
CA SER A 378 9.98 -1.48 -19.53
C SER A 378 8.95 -2.51 -20.01
N ARG A 379 7.89 -2.73 -19.23
CA ARG A 379 6.75 -3.57 -19.62
C ARG A 379 6.09 -3.06 -20.90
N VAL A 380 5.79 -1.77 -20.98
CA VAL A 380 5.17 -1.15 -22.16
C VAL A 380 6.11 -1.16 -23.37
N VAL A 381 7.41 -0.94 -23.19
CA VAL A 381 8.39 -1.06 -24.29
C VAL A 381 8.41 -2.46 -24.90
N ASN A 382 8.26 -3.51 -24.10
CA ASN A 382 8.16 -4.86 -24.65
C ASN A 382 6.86 -5.09 -25.42
N LYS A 383 5.71 -4.63 -24.91
CA LYS A 383 4.44 -4.68 -25.65
C LYS A 383 4.51 -3.93 -27.00
N LEU A 384 5.20 -2.78 -27.03
CA LEU A 384 5.47 -2.04 -28.27
C LEU A 384 6.34 -2.86 -29.25
N ARG A 385 7.35 -3.59 -28.76
CA ARG A 385 8.18 -4.47 -29.59
C ARG A 385 7.38 -5.62 -30.18
N ASP A 386 6.50 -6.23 -29.40
CA ASP A 386 5.60 -7.29 -29.87
C ASP A 386 4.63 -6.74 -30.94
N SER A 387 4.29 -5.45 -30.85
CA SER A 387 3.52 -4.70 -31.86
C SER A 387 4.37 -4.22 -33.06
N GLY A 388 5.62 -4.66 -33.18
CA GLY A 388 6.54 -4.34 -34.27
C GLY A 388 7.24 -2.98 -34.18
N VAL A 389 7.04 -2.22 -33.09
CA VAL A 389 7.68 -0.91 -32.86
C VAL A 389 9.00 -1.11 -32.12
N ARG A 390 10.13 -0.87 -32.82
CA ARG A 390 11.45 -0.98 -32.20
C ARG A 390 11.81 0.31 -31.46
N ARG A 391 11.88 0.23 -30.13
CA ARG A 391 12.44 1.27 -29.26
C ARG A 391 13.68 0.79 -28.51
N GLY A 392 14.59 1.73 -28.22
CA GLY A 392 15.75 1.51 -27.37
C GLY A 392 15.36 1.02 -25.98
N ALA A 393 16.27 0.32 -25.30
CA ALA A 393 16.02 -0.12 -23.93
C ALA A 393 15.90 1.10 -22.99
N ILE A 394 14.91 1.09 -22.09
CA ILE A 394 14.87 2.04 -20.99
C ILE A 394 16.02 1.70 -20.05
N ARG A 395 16.95 2.63 -19.88
CA ARG A 395 18.02 2.50 -18.89
C ARG A 395 17.49 3.02 -17.57
N ALA A 396 17.28 2.14 -16.59
CA ALA A 396 17.19 2.58 -15.22
C ALA A 396 18.54 3.21 -14.82
N VAL A 397 18.50 4.35 -14.13
CA VAL A 397 19.72 4.90 -13.52
C VAL A 397 20.16 3.91 -12.44
N GLU A 398 21.25 3.19 -12.69
CA GLU A 398 21.86 2.31 -11.70
C GLU A 398 22.45 3.20 -10.60
N ARG A 399 21.78 3.31 -9.45
CA ARG A 399 22.36 3.96 -8.27
C ARG A 399 23.36 2.97 -7.65
N GLU A 400 24.64 3.28 -7.76
CA GLU A 400 25.69 2.56 -7.03
C GLU A 400 25.54 2.85 -5.53
N GLY A 401 25.20 1.84 -4.74
CA GLY A 401 25.13 1.95 -3.30
C GLY A 401 25.07 0.60 -2.60
N LEU A 402 26.09 0.33 -1.76
CA LEU A 402 26.19 -0.67 -0.67
C LEU A 402 25.34 -1.96 -0.85
N SER A 403 25.44 -2.58 -2.02
CA SER A 403 24.77 -3.85 -2.29
C SER A 403 25.63 -5.01 -1.79
N PRO A 404 25.06 -6.06 -1.15
CA PRO A 404 25.79 -7.30 -0.90
C PRO A 404 26.46 -7.76 -2.18
N TYR A 405 27.77 -8.01 -2.13
CA TYR A 405 28.59 -8.40 -3.29
C TYR A 405 28.65 -7.37 -4.44
N GLY A 406 28.21 -6.13 -4.24
CA GLY A 406 28.27 -5.07 -5.26
C GLY A 406 27.35 -5.30 -6.48
N LEU A 407 26.23 -6.01 -6.29
CA LEU A 407 25.25 -6.26 -7.36
C LEU A 407 24.47 -4.97 -7.71
N THR A 408 24.27 -4.72 -9.01
CA THR A 408 23.33 -3.66 -9.45
C THR A 408 21.88 -4.08 -9.16
N ASN A 409 20.92 -3.14 -9.21
CA ASN A 409 19.50 -3.47 -9.00
C ASN A 409 19.00 -4.53 -10.00
N THR A 410 19.41 -4.43 -11.26
CA THR A 410 19.07 -5.42 -12.31
C THR A 410 19.71 -6.78 -12.01
N GLU A 411 20.98 -6.79 -11.60
CA GLU A 411 21.69 -8.02 -11.23
C GLU A 411 21.06 -8.68 -9.99
N PHE A 412 20.71 -7.88 -8.98
CA PHE A 412 20.00 -8.35 -7.78
C PHE A 412 18.65 -8.96 -8.16
N ALA A 413 17.84 -8.27 -8.97
CA ALA A 413 16.53 -8.77 -9.40
C ALA A 413 16.66 -10.08 -10.20
N VAL A 414 17.66 -10.18 -11.10
CA VAL A 414 17.94 -11.42 -11.83
C VAL A 414 18.37 -12.54 -10.88
N ALA A 415 19.23 -12.24 -9.90
CA ALA A 415 19.74 -13.21 -8.94
C ALA A 415 18.64 -13.72 -7.98
N GLU A 416 17.79 -12.81 -7.49
CA GLU A 416 16.63 -13.10 -6.64
C GLU A 416 15.64 -14.05 -7.33
N LEU A 417 15.28 -13.78 -8.58
CA LEU A 417 14.37 -14.66 -9.32
C LEU A 417 15.04 -16.00 -9.66
N ALA A 418 16.34 -15.96 -9.99
CA ALA A 418 17.08 -17.16 -10.32
C ALA A 418 17.28 -18.10 -9.12
N SER A 419 17.45 -17.55 -7.92
CA SER A 419 17.59 -18.31 -6.66
C SER A 419 16.28 -18.96 -6.23
N GLN A 420 15.13 -18.42 -6.63
CA GLN A 420 13.80 -19.01 -6.46
C GLN A 420 13.49 -20.11 -7.50
N GLY A 421 14.42 -20.41 -8.41
CA GLY A 421 14.27 -21.50 -9.38
C GLY A 421 13.67 -21.10 -10.72
N HIS A 422 13.34 -19.82 -10.96
CA HIS A 422 12.82 -19.38 -12.25
C HIS A 422 13.79 -19.67 -13.39
N THR A 423 13.31 -20.03 -14.58
CA THR A 423 14.15 -20.19 -15.78
C THR A 423 14.56 -18.84 -16.37
N ASN A 424 15.59 -18.77 -17.23
CA ASN A 424 15.98 -17.50 -17.87
C ASN A 424 14.84 -16.88 -18.70
N ASN A 425 13.93 -17.70 -19.24
CA ASN A 425 12.76 -17.22 -19.95
C ASN A 425 11.74 -16.60 -18.98
N GLU A 426 11.50 -17.24 -17.83
CA GLU A 426 10.61 -16.72 -16.79
C GLU A 426 11.14 -15.42 -16.17
N VAL A 427 12.43 -15.38 -15.84
CA VAL A 427 13.11 -14.16 -15.36
C VAL A 427 12.99 -13.04 -16.40
N GLY A 428 13.21 -13.36 -17.68
CA GLY A 428 13.09 -12.38 -18.76
C GLY A 428 11.66 -11.82 -18.90
N ARG A 429 10.66 -12.70 -18.75
CA ARG A 429 9.24 -12.31 -18.77
C ARG A 429 8.88 -11.42 -17.58
N GLN A 430 9.33 -11.75 -16.37
CA GLN A 430 9.02 -10.99 -15.15
C GLN A 430 9.73 -9.63 -15.09
N LEU A 431 10.98 -9.56 -15.58
CA LEU A 431 11.77 -8.32 -15.59
C LEU A 431 11.64 -7.52 -16.89
N PHE A 432 10.85 -7.99 -17.84
CA PHE A 432 10.68 -7.37 -19.16
C PHE A 432 12.01 -7.19 -19.91
N ILE A 433 12.87 -8.22 -19.90
CA ILE A 433 14.15 -8.27 -20.64
C ILE A 433 14.33 -9.59 -21.39
N SER A 434 15.22 -9.62 -22.38
CA SER A 434 15.44 -10.87 -23.13
C SER A 434 16.14 -11.94 -22.29
N ARG A 435 15.87 -13.23 -22.56
CA ARG A 435 16.59 -14.36 -21.94
C ARG A 435 18.11 -14.26 -22.08
N HIS A 436 18.60 -13.63 -23.14
CA HIS A 436 20.02 -13.42 -23.40
C HIS A 436 20.59 -12.32 -22.48
N THR A 437 19.80 -11.26 -22.24
CA THR A 437 20.10 -10.23 -21.24
C THR A 437 20.16 -10.84 -19.83
N VAL A 438 19.23 -11.74 -19.50
CA VAL A 438 19.26 -12.50 -18.23
C VAL A 438 20.54 -13.32 -18.10
N ALA A 439 20.91 -14.10 -19.12
CA ALA A 439 22.12 -14.92 -19.11
C ALA A 439 23.38 -14.05 -18.93
N PHE A 440 23.42 -12.88 -19.55
CA PHE A 440 24.50 -11.90 -19.37
C PHE A 440 24.59 -11.40 -17.93
N HIS A 441 23.47 -11.01 -17.31
CA HIS A 441 23.46 -10.60 -15.90
C HIS A 441 23.85 -11.73 -14.95
N LEU A 442 23.38 -12.96 -15.18
CA LEU A 442 23.76 -14.12 -14.36
C LEU A 442 25.27 -14.36 -14.37
N LYS A 443 25.94 -14.20 -15.53
CA LYS A 443 27.40 -14.32 -15.60
C LYS A 443 28.10 -13.31 -14.68
N LYS A 444 27.62 -12.06 -14.63
CA LYS A 444 28.15 -11.03 -13.74
C LYS A 444 27.84 -11.33 -12.27
N VAL A 445 26.62 -11.78 -11.97
CA VAL A 445 26.21 -12.20 -10.62
C VAL A 445 27.12 -13.30 -10.09
N TYR A 446 27.35 -14.35 -10.88
CA TYR A 446 28.22 -15.47 -10.51
C TYR A 446 29.64 -15.00 -10.19
N GLN A 447 30.19 -14.10 -11.00
CA GLN A 447 31.50 -13.51 -10.75
C GLN A 447 31.53 -12.68 -9.46
N LYS A 448 30.54 -11.80 -9.25
CA LYS A 448 30.49 -10.91 -8.08
C LYS A 448 30.26 -11.66 -6.77
N MET A 449 29.41 -12.69 -6.79
CA MET A 449 29.10 -13.52 -5.62
C MET A 449 30.06 -14.69 -5.40
N SER A 450 31.03 -14.88 -6.30
CA SER A 450 31.96 -16.03 -6.28
C SER A 450 31.25 -17.39 -6.22
N VAL A 451 30.18 -17.55 -7.02
CA VAL A 451 29.44 -18.81 -7.18
C VAL A 451 29.57 -19.31 -8.62
N THR A 452 29.49 -20.62 -8.83
CA THR A 452 29.73 -21.25 -10.14
C THR A 452 28.49 -21.84 -10.78
N SER A 453 27.41 -22.01 -10.00
CA SER A 453 26.17 -22.61 -10.48
C SER A 453 24.92 -21.93 -9.94
N ARG A 454 23.78 -22.20 -10.60
CA ARG A 454 22.47 -21.71 -10.14
C ARG A 454 22.08 -22.28 -8.77
N VAL A 455 22.51 -23.52 -8.49
CA VAL A 455 22.28 -24.18 -7.19
C VAL A 455 23.12 -23.51 -6.10
N GLU A 456 24.39 -23.20 -6.38
CA GLU A 456 25.23 -22.44 -5.45
C GLU A 456 24.72 -21.03 -5.23
N LEU A 457 24.21 -20.36 -6.28
CA LEU A 457 23.50 -19.09 -6.15
C LEU A 457 22.31 -19.22 -5.21
N ALA A 458 21.44 -20.22 -5.39
CA ALA A 458 20.29 -20.42 -4.52
C ALA A 458 20.69 -20.67 -3.05
N ALA A 459 21.74 -21.46 -2.82
CA ALA A 459 22.25 -21.75 -1.48
C ALA A 459 22.89 -20.53 -0.81
N SER A 460 23.61 -19.69 -1.57
CA SER A 460 24.20 -18.45 -1.04
C SER A 460 23.15 -17.38 -0.80
N TRP A 461 22.16 -17.27 -1.69
CA TRP A 461 21.10 -16.26 -1.62
C TRP A 461 20.29 -16.33 -0.33
N LYS A 462 19.94 -17.55 0.12
CA LYS A 462 19.24 -17.78 1.41
C LYS A 462 20.00 -17.24 2.63
N ARG A 463 21.34 -17.14 2.55
CA ARG A 463 22.18 -16.56 3.60
C ARG A 463 22.30 -15.04 3.49
N THR A 464 21.97 -14.47 2.33
CA THR A 464 22.12 -13.04 2.02
C THR A 464 20.81 -12.26 2.18
N VAL A 465 19.67 -12.87 1.87
CA VAL A 465 18.33 -12.26 1.97
C VAL A 465 17.40 -13.26 2.68
N PRO A 466 16.90 -12.95 3.89
CA PRO A 466 15.89 -13.77 4.54
C PRO A 466 14.64 -13.87 3.64
N GLN A 467 14.21 -15.09 3.32
CA GLN A 467 12.96 -15.31 2.58
C GLN A 467 11.78 -15.31 3.58
N PRO A 468 10.59 -14.84 3.19
CA PRO A 468 9.36 -15.11 3.95
C PRO A 468 9.12 -16.64 4.01
N PRO A 469 8.46 -17.15 5.06
CA PRO A 469 8.24 -18.58 5.23
C PRO A 469 7.43 -19.17 4.05
N ASP A 470 7.93 -20.26 3.47
CA ASP A 470 7.32 -20.96 2.33
C ASP A 470 5.91 -21.46 2.69
N ALA A 471 4.93 -21.15 1.84
CA ALA A 471 3.55 -21.65 1.98
C ALA A 471 3.39 -23.13 1.57
N HIS A 472 4.47 -23.79 1.13
CA HIS A 472 4.43 -25.14 0.54
C HIS A 472 4.98 -26.27 1.42
N GLU A 473 5.39 -26.03 2.67
CA GLU A 473 5.74 -27.11 3.63
C GLU A 473 4.56 -27.48 4.55
N ARG A 474 3.37 -27.68 3.99
CA ARG A 474 2.29 -28.45 4.63
C ARG A 474 1.92 -29.65 3.77
N ASP A 475 2.84 -30.58 3.62
CA ASP A 475 2.52 -32.00 3.60
C ASP A 475 3.82 -32.80 3.64
N THR A 476 3.78 -34.03 4.16
CA THR A 476 4.92 -34.97 4.31
C THR A 476 5.79 -34.80 5.56
N ARG A 477 5.17 -34.90 6.74
CA ARG A 477 5.78 -35.58 7.91
C ARG A 477 4.70 -35.86 8.95
N ASP A 478 3.92 -36.90 8.67
CA ASP A 478 3.38 -37.83 9.68
C ASP A 478 2.90 -39.06 8.90
N ALA A 479 3.83 -40.01 8.73
CA ALA A 479 3.60 -41.41 8.35
C ALA A 479 4.43 -42.28 9.29
#